data_AF-A0A6N8HSB0-F1
#
_entry.id   AF-A0A6N8HSB0-F1
#
_cell.length_a   1.000
_cell.length_b   1.000
_cell.length_c   1.000
_cell.angle_alpha   90.00
_cell.angle_beta   90.00
_cell.angle_gamma   90.00
#
_symmetry.space_group_name_H-M   'P 1'
#
loop_
_entity.id
_entity.type
_entity.pdbx_description
1 polymer ?
#
loop_
_entity_poly.entity_id
_entity_poly.type
_entity_poly.pdbx_seq_one_letter_code
_entity_poly.pdbx_strand_id
1 'polypeptide(L)'
;MGPMGKSVRDMRLLYNVMAEPTSTNSDLDNLKVAILDPNISYPLQQTMRTFLQQLKTRLGTAFQHEYTVPPYFAEAAQIWQEIMSIDWGDSVKRAAFTQDTQTALGTLIKEKLTHSTDHHPYLTWALVGARLFKPSSQRQLEIKKVIKQGTRCFMITLKIVS
;
A
#
# COMPACT_ATOMS: atom_id res chain seq x y z
N MET A 1 4.06 8.60 6.95
CA MET A 1 4.69 7.65 7.91
C MET A 1 3.62 7.22 8.91
N GLY A 2 3.72 6.01 9.48
CA GLY A 2 2.78 5.52 10.50
C GLY A 2 3.51 4.93 11.69
N PRO A 3 3.04 5.13 12.94
CA PRO A 3 3.70 4.57 14.11
C PRO A 3 3.53 3.04 14.13
N MET A 4 4.53 2.34 14.68
CA MET A 4 4.44 0.93 15.01
C MET A 4 4.62 0.77 16.52
N GLY A 5 3.76 -0.05 17.15
CA GLY A 5 3.78 -0.24 18.60
C GLY A 5 3.17 -1.60 18.97
N LYS A 6 3.23 -1.95 20.26
CA LYS A 6 2.70 -3.22 20.77
C LYS A 6 1.20 -3.17 21.08
N SER A 7 0.63 -1.97 21.22
CA SER A 7 -0.79 -1.78 21.50
C SER A 7 -1.39 -0.67 20.65
N VAL A 8 -2.71 -0.77 20.40
CA VAL A 8 -3.48 0.29 19.71
C VAL A 8 -3.42 1.61 20.48
N ARG A 9 -3.35 1.54 21.82
CA ARG A 9 -3.23 2.73 22.69
C ARG A 9 -1.91 3.47 22.46
N ASP A 10 -0.79 2.75 22.41
CA ASP A 10 0.53 3.33 22.16
C ASP A 10 0.59 3.93 20.75
N MET A 11 0.06 3.21 19.76
CA MET A 11 -0.01 3.69 18.38
C MET A 11 -0.86 4.96 18.27
N ARG A 12 -2.00 5.04 18.98
CA ARG A 12 -2.85 6.24 19.03
C ARG A 12 -2.11 7.42 19.67
N LEU A 13 -1.38 7.19 20.76
CA LEU A 13 -0.59 8.23 21.41
C LEU A 13 0.45 8.79 20.46
N LEU A 14 1.26 7.93 19.83
CA LEU A 14 2.27 8.35 18.86
C LEU A 14 1.64 9.03 17.64
N TYR A 15 0.52 8.52 17.15
CA TYR A 15 -0.21 9.10 16.03
C TYR A 15 -0.66 10.54 16.35
N ASN A 16 -1.23 10.77 17.53
CA ASN A 16 -1.67 12.10 17.97
C ASN A 16 -0.52 13.10 18.14
N VAL A 17 0.72 12.63 18.35
CA VAL A 17 1.91 13.50 18.40
C VAL A 17 2.41 13.85 17.00
N MET A 18 2.31 12.91 16.06
CA MET A 18 2.87 13.07 14.71
C MET A 18 1.89 13.68 13.69
N ALA A 19 0.58 13.47 13.88
CA ALA A 19 -0.46 13.90 12.95
C ALA A 19 -1.19 15.14 13.46
N GLU A 20 -1.67 15.97 12.52
CA GLU A 20 -2.59 17.05 12.85
C GLU A 20 -3.90 16.47 13.41
N PRO A 21 -4.47 17.07 14.47
CA PRO A 21 -5.67 16.55 15.11
C PRO A 21 -6.89 16.69 14.19
N THR A 22 -7.34 15.57 13.63
CA THR A 22 -8.62 15.45 12.92
C THR A 22 -9.52 14.49 13.66
N SER A 23 -10.04 14.88 14.84
CA SER A 23 -11.00 14.04 15.55
C SER A 23 -12.42 14.40 15.14
N THR A 24 -12.97 13.65 14.18
CA THR A 24 -14.42 13.41 14.13
C THR A 24 -14.72 12.26 15.08
N ASN A 25 -15.51 12.53 16.13
CA ASN A 25 -16.10 11.46 16.93
C ASN A 25 -17.16 10.79 16.05
N SER A 26 -16.78 9.70 15.38
CA SER A 26 -17.73 8.87 14.66
C SER A 26 -18.40 7.90 15.63
N ASP A 27 -19.72 7.88 15.61
CA ASP A 27 -20.51 6.88 16.31
C ASP A 27 -20.18 5.48 15.77
N LEU A 28 -19.92 4.53 16.68
CA LEU A 28 -19.53 3.16 16.33
C LEU A 28 -20.75 2.29 16.03
N ASP A 29 -21.95 2.70 16.47
CA ASP A 29 -23.17 1.88 16.41
C ASP A 29 -23.64 1.63 14.97
N ASN A 30 -23.23 2.47 14.02
CA ASN A 30 -23.60 2.38 12.61
C ASN A 30 -22.46 1.88 11.69
N LEU A 31 -21.35 1.41 12.27
CA LEU A 31 -20.20 0.99 11.50
C LEU A 31 -20.43 -0.38 10.85
N LYS A 32 -20.28 -0.43 9.53
CA LYS A 32 -20.28 -1.67 8.75
C LYS A 32 -18.87 -2.08 8.39
N VAL A 33 -18.54 -3.35 8.65
CA VAL A 33 -17.24 -3.92 8.34
C VAL A 33 -17.33 -4.67 7.00
N ALA A 34 -16.67 -4.12 5.99
CA ALA A 34 -16.44 -4.81 4.73
C ALA A 34 -15.34 -5.87 4.91
N ILE A 35 -15.68 -7.14 4.66
CA ILE A 35 -14.75 -8.26 4.74
C ILE A 35 -14.47 -8.76 3.33
N LEU A 36 -13.20 -8.99 3.03
CA LEU A 36 -12.80 -9.54 1.74
C LEU A 36 -13.34 -10.97 1.57
N ASP A 37 -13.94 -11.26 0.42
CA ASP A 37 -14.50 -12.58 0.12
C ASP A 37 -13.41 -13.67 0.17
N PRO A 38 -13.57 -14.76 0.94
CA PRO A 38 -12.58 -15.84 1.02
C PRO A 38 -12.40 -16.64 -0.28
N ASN A 39 -13.33 -16.52 -1.23
CA ASN A 39 -13.32 -17.20 -2.53
C ASN A 39 -12.48 -16.49 -3.59
N ILE A 40 -11.91 -15.32 -3.28
CA ILE A 40 -10.93 -14.70 -4.19
C ILE A 40 -9.76 -15.66 -4.43
N SER A 41 -9.22 -15.64 -5.65
CA SER A 41 -8.07 -16.47 -6.07
C SER A 41 -6.75 -16.03 -5.44
N TYR A 42 -6.78 -15.46 -4.23
CA TYR A 42 -5.58 -15.09 -3.49
C TYR A 42 -5.11 -16.28 -2.64
N PRO A 43 -3.85 -16.72 -2.79
CA PRO A 43 -3.33 -17.87 -2.08
C PRO A 43 -3.09 -17.54 -0.61
N LEU A 44 -4.09 -17.80 0.24
CA LEU A 44 -3.94 -17.74 1.70
C LEU A 44 -3.64 -19.11 2.27
N GLN A 45 -2.66 -19.17 3.17
CA GLN A 45 -2.40 -20.34 4.01
C GLN A 45 -3.64 -20.70 4.84
N GLN A 46 -3.85 -21.99 5.10
CA GLN A 46 -5.03 -22.47 5.83
C GLN A 46 -5.14 -21.86 7.24
N THR A 47 -4.02 -21.69 7.94
CA THR A 47 -3.95 -21.05 9.26
C THR A 47 -4.50 -19.62 9.23
N MET A 48 -4.14 -18.85 8.20
CA MET A 48 -4.64 -17.49 7.99
C MET A 48 -6.14 -17.49 7.69
N ARG A 49 -6.64 -18.43 6.88
CA ARG A 49 -8.07 -18.56 6.59
C ARG A 49 -8.88 -18.81 7.87
N THR A 50 -8.43 -19.74 8.70
CA THR A 50 -9.06 -20.03 10.00
C THR A 50 -9.04 -18.81 10.92
N PHE A 51 -7.91 -18.10 10.99
CA PHE A 51 -7.80 -16.89 11.81
C PHE A 51 -8.76 -15.78 11.34
N LEU A 52 -8.86 -15.53 10.03
CA LEU A 52 -9.79 -14.55 9.48
C LEU A 52 -11.26 -14.92 9.74
N GLN A 53 -11.59 -16.21 9.68
CA GLN A 53 -12.93 -16.68 10.05
C GLN A 53 -13.24 -16.45 11.54
N GLN A 54 -12.29 -16.72 12.44
CA GLN A 54 -12.45 -16.45 13.87
C GLN A 54 -12.61 -14.94 14.15
N LEU A 55 -11.81 -14.11 13.48
CA LEU A 55 -11.88 -12.66 13.58
C LEU A 55 -13.23 -12.14 13.08
N LYS A 56 -13.73 -12.65 11.96
CA LYS A 56 -15.08 -12.36 11.46
C LYS A 56 -16.14 -12.68 12.50
N THR A 57 -16.13 -13.90 13.06
CA THR A 57 -17.12 -14.32 14.07
C THR A 57 -17.10 -13.41 15.28
N ARG A 58 -15.91 -13.00 15.74
CA ARG A 58 -15.77 -12.06 16.86
C ARG A 58 -16.24 -10.65 16.52
N LEU A 59 -15.95 -10.14 15.32
CA LEU A 59 -16.43 -8.82 14.91
C LEU A 59 -17.95 -8.81 14.68
N GLY A 60 -18.51 -9.92 14.19
CA GLY A 60 -19.94 -10.05 13.92
C GLY A 60 -20.84 -9.96 15.16
N THR A 61 -20.29 -10.08 16.37
CA THR A 61 -21.06 -9.86 17.62
C THR A 61 -21.24 -8.38 17.94
N ALA A 62 -20.39 -7.51 17.38
CA ALA A 62 -20.35 -6.08 17.69
C ALA A 62 -20.69 -5.19 16.47
N PHE A 63 -20.48 -5.69 15.25
CA PHE A 63 -20.64 -4.90 14.02
C PHE A 63 -21.37 -5.69 12.94
N GLN A 64 -22.16 -4.96 12.14
CA GLN A 64 -22.66 -5.49 10.89
C GLN A 64 -21.49 -5.71 9.92
N HIS A 65 -21.54 -6.78 9.15
CA HIS A 65 -20.48 -7.08 8.18
C HIS A 65 -21.06 -7.65 6.89
N GLU A 66 -20.35 -7.42 5.80
CA GLU A 66 -20.68 -7.95 4.48
C GLU A 66 -19.42 -8.43 3.76
N TYR A 67 -19.58 -9.42 2.89
CA TYR A 67 -18.50 -9.80 1.98
C TYR A 67 -18.51 -8.88 0.77
N THR A 68 -17.37 -8.28 0.47
CA THR A 68 -17.22 -7.43 -0.71
C THR A 68 -15.79 -7.52 -1.23
N VAL A 69 -15.66 -7.41 -2.55
CA VAL A 69 -14.36 -7.33 -3.21
C VAL A 69 -14.26 -5.92 -3.79
N PRO A 70 -13.29 -5.10 -3.34
CA PRO A 70 -13.11 -3.76 -3.89
C PRO A 70 -12.88 -3.80 -5.40
N PRO A 71 -13.35 -2.79 -6.15
CA PRO A 71 -12.98 -2.63 -7.55
C PRO A 71 -11.46 -2.65 -7.73
N TYR A 72 -10.98 -3.29 -8.79
CA TYR A 72 -9.56 -3.43 -9.11
C TYR A 72 -8.72 -4.20 -8.08
N PHE A 73 -9.33 -4.95 -7.15
CA PHE A 73 -8.57 -5.67 -6.12
C PHE A 73 -7.52 -6.62 -6.70
N ALA A 74 -7.86 -7.33 -7.78
CA ALA A 74 -6.94 -8.27 -8.43
C ALA A 74 -5.74 -7.55 -9.10
N GLU A 75 -5.98 -6.38 -9.66
CA GLU A 75 -4.99 -5.57 -10.36
C GLU A 75 -4.26 -4.57 -9.43
N ALA A 76 -4.74 -4.40 -8.19
CA ALA A 76 -4.27 -3.35 -7.28
C ALA A 76 -2.77 -3.42 -7.03
N ALA A 77 -2.22 -4.63 -6.84
CA ALA A 77 -0.78 -4.81 -6.63
C ALA A 77 0.03 -4.38 -7.86
N GLN A 78 -0.42 -4.75 -9.06
CA GLN A 78 0.23 -4.37 -10.31
C GLN A 78 0.10 -2.87 -10.57
N ILE A 79 -1.10 -2.29 -10.40
CA ILE A 79 -1.33 -0.85 -10.55
C ILE A 79 -0.44 -0.07 -9.59
N TRP A 80 -0.34 -0.53 -8.33
CA TRP A 80 0.54 0.09 -7.34
C TRP A 80 2.01 0.03 -7.77
N GLN A 81 2.48 -1.13 -8.23
CA GLN A 81 3.84 -1.29 -8.74
C GLN A 81 4.13 -0.40 -9.96
N GLU A 82 3.18 -0.31 -10.89
CA GLU A 82 3.25 0.56 -12.07
C GLU A 82 3.33 2.04 -11.65
N ILE A 83 2.50 2.47 -10.68
CA ILE A 83 2.52 3.83 -10.11
C ILE A 83 3.89 4.16 -9.53
N MET A 84 4.44 3.26 -8.70
CA MET A 84 5.77 3.44 -8.10
C MET A 84 6.89 3.49 -9.14
N SER A 85 6.64 2.94 -10.34
CA SER A 85 7.59 2.87 -11.46
C SER A 85 7.46 4.02 -12.46
N ILE A 86 6.45 4.90 -12.34
CA ILE A 86 6.21 6.00 -13.30
C ILE A 86 7.43 6.91 -13.43
N ASP A 87 8.02 7.30 -12.29
CA ASP A 87 9.18 8.19 -12.22
C ASP A 87 10.51 7.41 -12.23
N TRP A 88 10.52 6.14 -12.64
CA TRP A 88 11.74 5.29 -12.70
C TRP A 88 12.49 5.10 -11.38
N GLY A 89 11.88 5.48 -10.25
CA GLY A 89 12.58 5.61 -8.99
C GLY A 89 13.57 6.78 -8.95
N ASP A 90 13.49 7.77 -9.85
CA ASP A 90 14.39 8.94 -9.89
C ASP A 90 14.27 9.81 -8.63
N SER A 91 13.09 9.88 -8.01
CA SER A 91 12.89 10.52 -6.71
C SER A 91 13.66 9.77 -5.60
N VAL A 92 13.60 8.44 -5.61
CA VAL A 92 14.34 7.57 -4.69
C VAL A 92 15.84 7.62 -4.96
N LYS A 93 16.26 7.63 -6.23
CA LYS A 93 17.67 7.76 -6.63
C LYS A 93 18.24 9.08 -6.09
N ARG A 94 17.56 10.21 -6.30
CA ARG A 94 18.01 11.52 -5.81
C ARG A 94 18.06 11.60 -4.28
N ALA A 95 17.15 10.92 -3.59
CA ALA A 95 17.14 10.88 -2.13
C ALA A 95 18.25 9.97 -1.56
N ALA A 96 18.59 8.88 -2.26
CA ALA A 96 19.51 7.86 -1.75
C ALA A 96 20.95 7.96 -2.30
N PHE A 97 21.16 8.56 -3.46
CA PHE A 97 22.46 8.71 -4.11
C PHE A 97 22.77 10.20 -4.25
N THR A 98 23.66 10.70 -3.39
CA THR A 98 24.12 12.12 -3.37
C THR A 98 24.99 12.49 -4.57
N GLN A 99 25.46 11.52 -5.35
CA GLN A 99 26.28 11.72 -6.55
C GLN A 99 25.56 11.21 -7.81
N ASP A 100 25.40 12.09 -8.79
CA ASP A 100 24.58 11.87 -9.98
C ASP A 100 25.13 10.80 -10.95
N THR A 101 26.38 10.38 -10.76
CA THR A 101 27.18 9.60 -11.72
C THR A 101 27.04 8.08 -11.59
N GLN A 102 26.49 7.56 -10.49
CA GLN A 102 26.35 6.12 -10.33
C GLN A 102 25.00 5.63 -10.89
N THR A 103 25.07 4.82 -11.94
CA THR A 103 23.89 4.13 -12.48
C THR A 103 23.53 2.96 -11.57
N ALA A 104 22.24 2.81 -11.22
CA ALA A 104 21.76 1.76 -10.32
C ALA A 104 22.15 0.32 -10.77
N LEU A 105 22.36 0.11 -12.07
CA LEU A 105 22.84 -1.17 -12.61
C LEU A 105 24.34 -1.39 -12.33
N GLY A 106 25.15 -0.33 -12.44
CA GLY A 106 26.58 -0.39 -12.15
C GLY A 106 26.87 -0.69 -10.68
N THR A 107 26.08 -0.10 -9.77
CA THR A 107 26.17 -0.40 -8.34
C THR A 107 25.73 -1.81 -8.00
N LEU A 108 24.69 -2.37 -8.65
CA LEU A 108 24.27 -3.76 -8.43
C LEU A 108 25.35 -4.76 -8.85
N ILE A 109 25.97 -4.54 -10.01
CA ILE A 109 27.02 -5.42 -10.53
C ILE A 109 28.26 -5.32 -9.64
N LYS A 110 28.63 -4.11 -9.23
CA LYS A 110 29.72 -3.89 -8.27
C LYS A 110 29.43 -4.57 -6.93
N GLU A 111 28.23 -4.42 -6.38
CA GLU A 111 27.81 -5.06 -5.13
C GLU A 111 27.89 -6.59 -5.18
N LYS A 112 27.43 -7.20 -6.29
CA LYS A 112 27.52 -8.64 -6.53
C LYS A 112 28.96 -9.15 -6.70
N LEU A 113 29.89 -8.32 -7.16
CA LEU A 113 31.28 -8.68 -7.43
C LEU A 113 32.22 -8.36 -6.27
N THR A 114 32.00 -7.26 -5.56
CA THR A 114 32.93 -6.73 -4.56
C THR A 114 32.38 -6.70 -3.14
N HIS A 115 31.08 -6.99 -2.93
CA HIS A 115 30.39 -6.88 -1.63
C HIS A 115 30.65 -5.57 -0.87
N SER A 116 31.03 -4.50 -1.60
CA SER A 116 31.60 -3.27 -1.04
C SER A 116 30.90 -2.06 -1.66
N THR A 117 29.65 -1.86 -1.25
CA THR A 117 28.87 -0.65 -1.52
C THR A 117 28.15 -0.21 -0.26
N ASP A 118 28.11 1.09 0.00
CA ASP A 118 27.41 1.69 1.15
C ASP A 118 25.86 1.63 1.03
N HIS A 119 25.36 1.05 -0.06
CA HIS A 119 23.93 0.96 -0.36
C HIS A 119 23.41 -0.46 -0.15
N HIS A 120 22.20 -0.55 0.38
CA HIS A 120 21.55 -1.83 0.67
C HIS A 120 21.10 -2.54 -0.64
N PRO A 121 21.32 -3.85 -0.82
CA PRO A 121 21.03 -4.54 -2.08
C PRO A 121 19.57 -4.43 -2.54
N TYR A 122 18.63 -4.47 -1.59
CA TYR A 122 17.20 -4.27 -1.88
C TYR A 122 16.89 -2.91 -2.51
N LEU A 123 17.60 -1.84 -2.15
CA LEU A 123 17.39 -0.52 -2.73
C LEU A 123 17.78 -0.52 -4.21
N THR A 124 18.93 -1.12 -4.52
CA THR A 124 19.41 -1.26 -5.89
C THR A 124 18.46 -2.14 -6.72
N TRP A 125 18.00 -3.27 -6.17
CA TRP A 125 16.98 -4.11 -6.80
C TRP A 125 15.66 -3.39 -7.04
N ALA A 126 15.21 -2.55 -6.09
CA ALA A 126 14.00 -1.77 -6.25
C ALA A 126 14.11 -0.75 -7.39
N LEU A 127 15.27 -0.09 -7.54
CA LEU A 127 15.52 0.83 -8.66
C LEU A 127 15.58 0.12 -10.01
N VAL A 128 16.18 -1.08 -10.07
CA VAL A 128 16.16 -1.91 -11.29
C VAL A 128 14.73 -2.34 -11.62
N GLY A 129 13.97 -2.80 -10.63
CA GLY A 129 12.56 -3.15 -10.78
C GLY A 129 11.72 -1.98 -11.29
N ALA A 130 11.86 -0.79 -10.70
CA ALA A 130 11.15 0.42 -11.13
C ALA A 130 11.41 0.76 -12.61
N ARG A 131 12.57 0.39 -13.16
CA ARG A 131 12.86 0.55 -14.58
C ARG A 131 12.22 -0.51 -15.47
N LEU A 132 12.20 -1.75 -15.02
CA LEU A 132 11.61 -2.85 -15.78
C LEU A 132 10.09 -2.78 -15.86
N PHE A 133 9.45 -2.30 -14.79
CA PHE A 133 7.99 -2.24 -14.68
C PHE A 133 7.39 -0.88 -15.05
N LYS A 134 8.13 -0.04 -15.78
CA LYS A 134 7.60 1.25 -16.18
C LYS A 134 6.40 1.05 -17.13
N PRO A 135 5.23 1.65 -16.82
CA PRO A 135 4.09 1.62 -17.73
C PRO A 135 4.32 2.51 -18.96
N SER A 136 3.78 2.07 -20.10
CA SER A 136 3.72 2.87 -21.33
C SER A 136 2.92 4.17 -21.13
N SER A 137 3.11 5.17 -21.99
CA SER A 137 2.36 6.44 -21.89
C SER A 137 0.84 6.24 -21.94
N GLN A 138 0.36 5.27 -22.72
CA GLN A 138 -1.06 4.91 -22.77
C GLN A 138 -1.52 4.30 -21.44
N ARG A 139 -0.75 3.36 -20.90
CA ARG A 139 -1.06 2.73 -19.60
C ARG A 139 -1.07 3.75 -18.46
N GLN A 140 -0.17 4.74 -18.48
CA GLN A 140 -0.18 5.83 -17.52
C GLN A 140 -1.48 6.65 -17.57
N LEU A 141 -2.07 6.87 -18.75
CA LEU A 141 -3.36 7.55 -18.89
C LEU A 141 -4.50 6.71 -18.29
N GLU A 142 -4.47 5.39 -18.47
CA GLU A 142 -5.43 4.47 -17.85
C GLU A 142 -5.34 4.50 -16.33
N ILE A 143 -4.12 4.41 -15.78
CA ILE A 143 -3.88 4.50 -14.33
C ILE A 143 -4.43 5.83 -13.78
N LYS A 144 -4.19 6.95 -14.46
CA LYS A 144 -4.74 8.26 -14.07
C LYS A 144 -6.28 8.27 -14.06
N LYS A 145 -6.92 7.58 -15.01
CA LYS A 145 -8.39 7.43 -15.02
C LYS A 145 -8.87 6.62 -13.82
N VAL A 146 -8.22 5.48 -13.52
CA VAL A 146 -8.55 4.63 -12.35
C VAL A 146 -8.44 5.43 -11.05
N ILE A 147 -7.33 6.16 -10.85
CA ILE A 147 -7.13 7.01 -9.66
C ILE A 147 -8.24 8.06 -9.55
N LYS A 148 -8.54 8.77 -10.65
CA LYS A 148 -9.57 9.81 -10.67
C LYS A 148 -10.96 9.25 -10.35
N GLN A 149 -11.28 8.05 -10.82
CA GLN A 149 -12.53 7.36 -10.51
C GLN A 149 -12.59 6.97 -9.03
N GLY A 150 -11.49 6.44 -8.47
CA GLY A 150 -11.37 6.10 -7.05
C GLY A 150 -11.58 7.32 -6.14
N THR A 151 -10.92 8.45 -6.43
CA THR A 151 -11.10 9.70 -5.66
C THR A 151 -12.56 10.18 -5.69
N ARG A 152 -13.22 10.11 -6.85
CA ARG A 152 -14.63 10.50 -6.98
C ARG A 152 -15.54 9.57 -6.16
N CYS A 153 -15.29 8.27 -6.18
CA CYS A 153 -16.07 7.30 -5.41
C CYS A 153 -15.90 7.53 -3.90
N PHE A 154 -14.67 7.71 -3.43
CA PHE A 154 -14.37 7.97 -2.02
C PHE A 154 -15.02 9.26 -1.49
N MET A 155 -15.02 10.32 -2.29
CA MET A 155 -15.69 11.59 -1.93
C MET A 155 -17.22 11.48 -1.88
N ILE A 156 -17.83 10.62 -2.71
CA ILE A 156 -19.28 10.38 -2.69
C ILE A 156 -19.67 9.57 -1.45
N THR A 157 -18.90 8.54 -1.09
CA THR A 157 -19.17 7.72 0.11
C THR A 157 -19.08 8.53 1.40
N LEU A 158 -18.11 9.45 1.51
CA LEU A 158 -18.00 10.34 2.68
C LEU A 158 -19.19 11.30 2.82
N LYS A 159 -19.79 11.76 1.71
CA LYS A 159 -20.97 12.64 1.72
C LYS A 159 -22.28 11.92 2.06
N ILE A 160 -22.35 10.60 1.94
CA ILE A 160 -23.54 9.81 2.26
C ILE A 160 -23.52 9.37 3.75
N VAL A 161 -22.34 9.41 4.38
CA VAL A 161 -22.10 8.96 5.77
C VAL A 161 -21.89 10.15 6.73
N SER A 162 -21.98 11.39 6.26
CA SER A 162 -21.98 12.63 7.08
C SER A 162 -23.35 13.28 7.09
#